data_AF-A0A9J7ELC6-F1
#
_entry.id   AF-A0A9J7ELC6-F1
#
_cell.length_a   1.000
_cell.length_b   1.000
_cell.length_c   1.000
_cell.angle_alpha   90.00
_cell.angle_beta   90.00
_cell.angle_gamma   90.00
#
_symmetry.space_group_name_H-M   'P 1'
#
loop_
_entity.id
_entity.type
_entity.pdbx_description
1 polymer ?
#
loop_
_entity_poly.entity_id
_entity_poly.type
_entity_poly.pdbx_seq_one_letter_code
_entity_poly.pdbx_strand_id
1 'polypeptide(L)'
;MWVDVSAREKQNYMTQTNGSFIPGYTGHCPMLKFRFGKCYGDNTRQILREIRSKGLFNKPLEYRPRDNYELNNLPRFEEPQRDIYDGIRNKPPAHMTGYTGYVPGMNFSYGKSYGRTADDCMANFTERQRELRRKADFNRSYVRSRSAPKMETVHSRDEIRRDLNRFREINKYKENTISPEFPPIAGYTGHIPRIKGSEASLSQRYHCAAKRGLELIKMERENRQELQNADTNIKAILKENGKKYSYWNWG
;
A
#
# COMPACT_ATOMS: atom_id res chain seq x y z
N MET A 1 -8.61 -16.93 -31.06
CA MET A 1 -9.57 -16.15 -31.87
C MET A 1 -10.69 -15.75 -30.95
N TRP A 2 -10.76 -14.46 -30.58
CA TRP A 2 -11.85 -13.94 -29.75
C TRP A 2 -12.98 -13.52 -30.68
N VAL A 3 -14.17 -14.08 -30.47
CA VAL A 3 -15.37 -13.72 -31.25
C VAL A 3 -16.14 -12.70 -30.42
N ASP A 4 -16.33 -11.50 -30.98
CA ASP A 4 -17.09 -10.45 -30.32
C ASP A 4 -18.57 -10.83 -30.28
N VAL A 5 -19.10 -10.96 -29.06
CA VAL A 5 -20.52 -11.28 -28.82
C VAL A 5 -21.38 -10.08 -29.22
N SER A 6 -22.37 -10.29 -30.08
CA SER A 6 -23.25 -9.22 -30.56
C SER A 6 -24.12 -8.66 -29.43
N ALA A 7 -24.57 -7.41 -29.58
CA ALA A 7 -25.45 -6.77 -28.59
C ALA A 7 -26.74 -7.58 -28.33
N ARG A 8 -27.25 -8.27 -29.36
CA ARG A 8 -28.46 -9.11 -29.25
C ARG A 8 -28.18 -10.40 -28.48
N GLU A 9 -27.03 -11.03 -28.66
CA GLU A 9 -26.62 -12.20 -27.89
C GLU A 9 -26.35 -11.85 -26.42
N LYS A 10 -25.72 -10.70 -26.16
CA LYS A 10 -25.56 -10.16 -24.79
C LYS A 10 -26.91 -9.93 -24.12
N GLN A 11 -27.86 -9.33 -24.84
CA GLN A 11 -29.22 -9.12 -24.32
C GLN A 11 -29.92 -10.44 -24.05
N ASN A 12 -29.84 -11.41 -24.98
CA ASN A 12 -30.43 -12.73 -24.79
C ASN A 12 -29.86 -13.45 -23.56
N TYR A 13 -28.54 -13.41 -23.36
CA TYR A 13 -27.88 -13.96 -22.17
C TYR A 13 -28.37 -13.28 -20.87
N MET A 14 -28.49 -11.95 -20.87
CA MET A 14 -29.00 -11.21 -19.70
C MET A 14 -30.48 -11.46 -19.43
N THR A 15 -31.28 -11.77 -20.46
CA THR A 15 -32.71 -12.09 -20.31
C THR A 15 -32.98 -13.56 -19.95
N GLN A 16 -32.03 -14.48 -20.16
CA GLN A 16 -32.16 -15.88 -19.72
C GLN A 16 -32.31 -16.00 -18.19
N THR A 17 -31.80 -15.03 -17.44
CA THR A 17 -31.90 -14.97 -15.97
C THR A 17 -33.17 -14.29 -15.46
N ASN A 18 -34.17 -14.01 -16.31
CA ASN A 18 -35.42 -13.39 -15.88
C ASN A 18 -36.09 -14.22 -14.75
N GLY A 19 -36.02 -13.68 -13.53
CA GLY A 19 -36.58 -14.29 -12.32
C GLY A 19 -35.62 -15.16 -11.50
N SER A 20 -34.33 -15.20 -11.81
CA SER A 20 -33.27 -15.86 -11.02
C SER A 20 -32.06 -14.94 -10.81
N PHE A 21 -31.19 -15.23 -9.84
CA PHE A 21 -29.95 -14.49 -9.72
C PHE A 21 -28.94 -14.91 -10.80
N ILE A 22 -28.12 -13.95 -11.22
CA ILE A 22 -27.08 -14.16 -12.23
C ILE A 22 -26.00 -15.08 -11.63
N PRO A 23 -25.53 -16.11 -12.36
CA PRO A 23 -24.38 -16.90 -11.94
C PRO A 23 -23.18 -16.00 -11.59
N GLY A 24 -22.62 -16.17 -10.39
CA GLY A 24 -21.53 -15.32 -9.88
C GLY A 24 -21.99 -14.13 -9.02
N TYR A 25 -23.29 -13.95 -8.77
CA TYR A 25 -23.78 -13.00 -7.77
C TYR A 25 -23.29 -13.40 -6.36
N THR A 26 -22.51 -12.52 -5.74
CA THR A 26 -21.90 -12.71 -4.41
C THR A 26 -22.69 -12.04 -3.28
N GLY A 27 -23.79 -11.37 -3.58
CA GLY A 27 -24.65 -10.72 -2.59
C GLY A 27 -25.54 -11.71 -1.83
N HIS A 28 -26.33 -11.19 -0.90
CA HIS A 28 -27.23 -12.00 -0.09
C HIS A 28 -28.38 -12.58 -0.92
N CYS A 29 -28.59 -13.89 -0.85
CA CYS A 29 -29.79 -14.57 -1.33
C CYS A 29 -30.50 -15.23 -0.13
N PRO A 30 -31.73 -14.81 0.22
CA PRO A 30 -32.46 -15.39 1.34
C PRO A 30 -32.69 -16.89 1.13
N MET A 31 -32.61 -17.67 2.22
CA MET A 31 -32.88 -19.12 2.22
C MET A 31 -31.98 -19.99 1.32
N LEU A 32 -31.05 -19.43 0.56
CA LEU A 32 -30.18 -20.18 -0.36
C LEU A 32 -29.36 -21.26 0.37
N LYS A 33 -28.87 -20.95 1.58
CA LYS A 33 -28.09 -21.89 2.40
C LYS A 33 -28.84 -23.17 2.78
N PHE A 34 -30.18 -23.17 2.69
CA PHE A 34 -31.03 -24.31 3.02
C PHE A 34 -31.53 -25.07 1.79
N ARG A 35 -31.14 -24.65 0.57
CA ARG A 35 -31.55 -25.27 -0.69
C ARG A 35 -30.32 -25.92 -1.35
N PHE A 36 -30.37 -27.24 -1.51
CA PHE A 36 -29.29 -28.04 -2.11
C PHE A 36 -29.85 -28.99 -3.17
N GLY A 37 -28.97 -29.52 -4.03
CA GLY A 37 -29.34 -30.51 -5.06
C GLY A 37 -29.85 -29.95 -6.39
N LYS A 38 -29.86 -28.62 -6.59
CA LYS A 38 -30.15 -27.97 -7.87
C LYS A 38 -29.08 -26.95 -8.23
N CYS A 39 -29.02 -26.55 -9.50
CA CYS A 39 -28.15 -25.46 -9.94
C CYS A 39 -28.54 -24.12 -9.28
N TYR A 40 -27.56 -23.21 -9.17
CA TYR A 40 -27.74 -21.90 -8.54
C TYR A 40 -28.90 -21.09 -9.13
N GLY A 41 -29.02 -21.07 -10.47
CA GLY A 41 -30.11 -20.39 -11.16
C GLY A 41 -31.49 -20.93 -10.76
N ASP A 42 -31.65 -22.25 -10.66
CA ASP A 42 -32.94 -22.86 -10.32
C ASP A 42 -33.30 -22.69 -8.85
N ASN A 43 -32.34 -22.80 -7.94
CA ASN A 43 -32.55 -22.52 -6.52
C ASN A 43 -32.99 -21.08 -6.31
N THR A 44 -32.25 -20.12 -6.89
CA THR A 44 -32.57 -18.70 -6.74
C THR A 44 -33.89 -18.34 -7.42
N ARG A 45 -34.22 -18.96 -8.55
CA ARG A 45 -35.54 -18.81 -9.20
C ARG A 45 -36.68 -19.27 -8.30
N GLN A 46 -36.54 -20.46 -7.70
CA GLN A 46 -37.57 -21.03 -6.84
C GLN A 46 -37.75 -20.18 -5.57
N ILE A 47 -36.65 -19.73 -4.97
CA ILE A 47 -36.64 -18.82 -3.82
C ILE A 47 -37.36 -17.51 -4.16
N LEU A 48 -36.98 -16.85 -5.26
CA LEU A 48 -37.59 -15.57 -5.64
C LEU A 48 -39.08 -15.71 -5.95
N ARG A 49 -39.50 -16.83 -6.57
CA ARG A 49 -40.91 -17.14 -6.80
C ARG A 49 -41.66 -17.33 -5.48
N GLU A 50 -41.08 -18.06 -4.52
CA GLU A 50 -41.66 -18.31 -3.21
C GLU A 50 -41.80 -17.02 -2.37
N ILE A 51 -40.77 -16.16 -2.39
CA ILE A 51 -40.81 -14.87 -1.67
C ILE A 51 -41.88 -13.96 -2.28
N ARG A 52 -42.00 -13.94 -3.62
CA ARG A 52 -43.05 -13.18 -4.33
C ARG A 52 -44.45 -13.73 -4.02
N SER A 53 -44.65 -15.04 -4.04
CA SER A 53 -45.96 -15.65 -3.76
C SER A 53 -46.38 -15.46 -2.30
N LYS A 54 -45.43 -15.46 -1.36
CA LYS A 54 -45.69 -15.17 0.06
C LYS A 54 -45.82 -13.68 0.37
N GLY A 55 -45.70 -12.81 -0.63
CA GLY A 55 -45.84 -11.35 -0.49
C GLY A 55 -44.80 -10.72 0.42
N LEU A 56 -43.67 -11.38 0.70
CA LEU A 56 -42.64 -10.85 1.62
C LEU A 56 -42.01 -9.54 1.13
N PHE A 57 -42.00 -9.31 -0.19
CA PHE A 57 -41.55 -8.04 -0.78
C PHE A 57 -42.63 -6.95 -0.74
N ASN A 58 -43.90 -7.31 -0.54
CA ASN A 58 -45.03 -6.38 -0.54
C ASN A 58 -45.47 -5.99 0.88
N LYS A 59 -44.86 -6.58 1.91
CA LYS A 59 -45.09 -6.13 3.28
C LYS A 59 -44.37 -4.79 3.45
N PRO A 60 -45.05 -3.73 3.91
CA PRO A 60 -44.34 -2.56 4.39
C PRO A 60 -43.37 -3.05 5.47
N LEU A 61 -42.12 -2.58 5.42
CA LEU A 61 -41.14 -2.88 6.44
C LEU A 61 -41.65 -2.33 7.77
N GLU A 62 -42.35 -3.13 8.56
CA GLU A 62 -42.66 -2.80 9.95
C GLU A 62 -41.34 -2.86 10.72
N TYR A 63 -40.73 -1.68 10.86
CA TYR A 63 -39.57 -1.50 11.71
C TYR A 63 -39.95 -1.87 13.15
N ARG A 64 -39.04 -2.52 13.88
CA ARG A 64 -39.29 -2.93 15.27
C ARG A 64 -39.67 -1.68 16.09
N PRO A 65 -40.79 -1.67 16.84
CA PRO A 65 -41.29 -0.47 17.55
C PRO A 65 -40.36 0.12 18.63
N ARG A 66 -39.23 -0.53 18.91
CA ARG A 66 -38.28 -0.14 19.96
C ARG A 66 -36.95 0.41 19.42
N ASP A 67 -36.73 0.31 18.11
CA ASP A 67 -35.53 0.85 17.45
C ASP A 67 -35.78 2.31 17.03
N ASN A 68 -36.20 3.13 18.00
CA ASN A 68 -36.36 4.57 17.83
C ASN A 68 -34.98 5.22 17.95
N TYR A 69 -34.08 4.99 16.99
CA TYR A 69 -33.04 5.96 16.75
C TYR A 69 -33.74 7.11 16.05
N GLU A 70 -34.18 8.10 16.82
CA GLU A 70 -34.54 9.39 16.24
C GLU A 70 -33.30 9.88 15.48
N LEU A 71 -33.29 9.68 14.16
CA LEU A 71 -32.31 10.26 13.23
C LEU A 71 -32.59 11.77 13.12
N ASN A 72 -32.58 12.48 14.25
CA ASN A 72 -32.80 13.92 14.35
C ASN A 72 -31.64 14.73 13.75
N ASN A 73 -30.57 14.06 13.31
CA ASN A 73 -29.35 14.70 12.82
C ASN A 73 -29.10 14.53 11.32
N LEU A 74 -30.02 13.92 10.57
CA LEU A 74 -29.96 14.00 9.11
C LEU A 74 -30.83 15.16 8.64
N PRO A 75 -30.28 16.17 7.94
CA PRO A 75 -31.11 17.19 7.32
C PRO A 75 -32.10 16.51 6.38
N ARG A 76 -33.40 16.54 6.74
CA ARG A 76 -34.47 16.16 5.83
C ARG A 76 -34.57 17.27 4.79
N PHE A 77 -34.02 17.00 3.61
CA PHE A 77 -34.27 17.86 2.46
C PHE A 77 -35.69 17.62 1.98
N GLU A 78 -36.51 18.67 1.90
CA GLU A 78 -37.91 18.59 1.45
C GLU A 78 -38.02 18.19 -0.04
N GLU A 79 -36.93 18.36 -0.79
CA GLU A 79 -36.83 17.94 -2.19
C GLU A 79 -35.79 16.83 -2.37
N PRO A 80 -35.97 15.93 -3.36
CA PRO A 80 -34.91 15.04 -3.80
C PRO A 80 -33.73 15.89 -4.21
N GLN A 81 -32.62 15.80 -3.47
CA GLN A 81 -31.40 16.52 -3.82
C GLN A 81 -30.95 16.05 -5.21
N ARG A 82 -31.13 16.93 -6.21
CA ARG A 82 -30.65 16.67 -7.55
C ARG A 82 -29.15 16.47 -7.49
N ASP A 83 -28.70 15.40 -8.12
CA ASP A 83 -27.28 15.10 -8.19
C ASP A 83 -26.59 16.26 -8.92
N ILE A 84 -25.52 16.82 -8.33
CA ILE A 84 -24.79 17.97 -8.88
C ILE A 84 -24.30 17.70 -10.32
N TYR A 85 -24.14 16.41 -10.67
CA TYR A 85 -23.70 16.00 -11.99
C TYR A 85 -24.85 15.65 -12.96
N ASP A 86 -26.11 15.77 -12.54
CA ASP A 86 -27.28 15.56 -13.39
C ASP A 86 -27.40 16.70 -14.40
N GLY A 87 -27.01 16.46 -15.66
CA GLY A 87 -27.07 17.45 -16.75
C GLY A 87 -25.71 17.94 -17.30
N ILE A 88 -24.58 17.47 -16.77
CA ILE A 88 -23.25 17.84 -17.31
C ILE A 88 -22.97 17.05 -18.59
N ARG A 89 -23.10 17.70 -19.75
CA ARG A 89 -22.87 17.12 -21.09
C ARG A 89 -21.45 16.56 -21.30
N ASN A 90 -20.46 17.01 -20.53
CA ASN A 90 -19.05 16.64 -20.66
C ASN A 90 -18.55 15.91 -19.41
N LYS A 91 -19.24 14.84 -19.00
CA LYS A 91 -18.78 14.02 -17.87
C LYS A 91 -17.57 13.18 -18.30
N PRO A 92 -16.47 13.12 -17.52
CA PRO A 92 -15.48 12.07 -17.72
C PRO A 92 -16.16 10.70 -17.64
N PRO A 93 -15.65 9.67 -18.37
CA PRO A 93 -16.28 8.36 -18.40
C PRO A 93 -16.49 7.86 -16.96
N ALA A 94 -17.72 7.43 -16.67
CA ALA A 94 -18.08 6.95 -15.34
C ALA A 94 -17.16 5.78 -14.95
N HIS A 95 -16.64 5.81 -13.72
CA HIS A 95 -15.86 4.70 -13.20
C HIS A 95 -16.68 3.40 -13.24
N MET A 96 -16.12 2.36 -13.85
CA MET A 96 -16.78 1.06 -13.98
C MET A 96 -17.13 0.54 -12.58
N THR A 97 -18.42 0.31 -12.33
CA THR A 97 -18.85 -0.30 -11.07
C THR A 97 -18.25 -1.71 -10.98
N GLY A 98 -17.44 -1.97 -9.95
CA GLY A 98 -16.68 -3.21 -9.81
C GLY A 98 -15.20 -3.11 -10.21
N TYR A 99 -14.70 -1.93 -10.56
CA TYR A 99 -13.26 -1.70 -10.71
C TYR A 99 -12.54 -1.91 -9.36
N THR A 100 -11.58 -2.83 -9.35
CA THR A 100 -10.81 -3.24 -8.16
C THR A 100 -9.45 -2.55 -8.08
N GLY A 101 -9.10 -1.70 -9.05
CA GLY A 101 -7.84 -0.96 -9.06
C GLY A 101 -7.86 0.25 -8.12
N TYR A 102 -6.73 0.95 -8.07
CA TYR A 102 -6.52 2.08 -7.15
C TYR A 102 -7.24 3.35 -7.62
N VAL A 103 -7.99 3.98 -6.71
CA VAL A 103 -8.57 5.32 -6.89
C VAL A 103 -8.07 6.21 -5.74
N PRO A 104 -7.29 7.28 -6.02
CA PRO A 104 -6.75 8.18 -5.02
C PRO A 104 -7.82 8.77 -4.08
N GLY A 105 -7.65 8.59 -2.76
CA GLY A 105 -8.57 9.14 -1.75
C GLY A 105 -9.83 8.31 -1.48
N MET A 106 -10.07 7.24 -2.25
CA MET A 106 -11.26 6.39 -2.11
C MET A 106 -11.26 5.60 -0.79
N ASN A 107 -10.09 5.21 -0.28
CA ASN A 107 -9.94 4.50 1.00
C ASN A 107 -10.39 5.31 2.24
N PHE A 108 -10.69 6.60 2.06
CA PHE A 108 -11.11 7.49 3.15
C PHE A 108 -12.49 8.10 2.91
N SER A 109 -13.16 7.73 1.82
CA SER A 109 -14.44 8.31 1.40
C SER A 109 -15.52 7.24 1.45
N TYR A 110 -16.58 7.49 2.22
CA TYR A 110 -17.65 6.52 2.48
C TYR A 110 -19.03 7.18 2.37
N GLY A 111 -20.08 6.38 2.26
CA GLY A 111 -21.48 6.85 2.30
C GLY A 111 -22.10 7.26 0.97
N LYS A 112 -21.35 7.22 -0.14
CA LYS A 112 -21.87 7.40 -1.51
C LYS A 112 -21.70 6.13 -2.34
N SER A 113 -22.41 6.01 -3.46
CA SER A 113 -22.23 4.90 -4.39
C SER A 113 -20.82 4.91 -4.98
N TYR A 114 -20.28 3.73 -5.33
CA TYR A 114 -18.91 3.58 -5.80
C TYR A 114 -18.54 4.59 -6.90
N GLY A 115 -19.36 4.68 -7.96
CA GLY A 115 -19.11 5.59 -9.08
C GLY A 115 -19.04 7.05 -8.64
N ARG A 116 -19.91 7.47 -7.71
CA ARG A 116 -19.94 8.85 -7.17
C ARG A 116 -18.73 9.14 -6.31
N THR A 117 -18.40 8.22 -5.40
CA THR A 117 -17.20 8.33 -4.58
C THR A 117 -15.95 8.41 -5.44
N ALA A 118 -15.84 7.57 -6.48
CA ALA A 118 -14.70 7.58 -7.39
C ALA A 118 -14.59 8.89 -8.20
N ASP A 119 -15.72 9.41 -8.71
CA ASP A 119 -15.76 10.69 -9.43
C ASP A 119 -15.33 11.86 -8.52
N ASP A 120 -15.87 11.94 -7.30
CA ASP A 120 -15.52 12.97 -6.32
C ASP A 120 -14.04 12.87 -5.87
N CYS A 121 -13.57 11.66 -5.61
CA CYS A 121 -12.16 11.39 -5.30
C CYS A 121 -11.25 11.86 -6.43
N MET A 122 -11.63 11.62 -7.69
CA MET A 122 -10.82 12.07 -8.81
C MET A 122 -10.87 13.58 -9.06
N ALA A 123 -12.00 14.23 -8.83
CA ALA A 123 -12.10 15.68 -8.86
C ALA A 123 -11.17 16.32 -7.82
N ASN A 124 -11.27 15.87 -6.56
CA ASN A 124 -10.42 16.32 -5.45
C ASN A 124 -8.93 16.08 -5.72
N PHE A 125 -8.57 14.92 -6.28
CA PHE A 125 -7.20 14.61 -6.64
C PHE A 125 -6.68 15.56 -7.71
N THR A 126 -7.47 15.83 -8.76
CA THR A 126 -7.09 16.71 -9.85
C THR A 126 -6.90 18.15 -9.38
N GLU A 127 -7.78 18.65 -8.51
CA GLU A 127 -7.63 19.97 -7.89
C GLU A 127 -6.37 20.06 -7.03
N ARG A 128 -6.12 19.04 -6.19
CA ARG A 128 -4.90 18.97 -5.38
C ARG A 128 -3.65 18.96 -6.25
N GLN A 129 -3.65 18.22 -7.36
CA GLN A 129 -2.52 18.24 -8.31
C GLN A 129 -2.32 19.62 -8.93
N ARG A 130 -3.41 20.32 -9.31
CA ARG A 130 -3.33 21.69 -9.82
C ARG A 130 -2.80 22.66 -8.78
N GLU A 131 -3.23 22.55 -7.53
CA GLU A 131 -2.73 23.36 -6.43
C GLU A 131 -1.25 23.12 -6.16
N LEU A 132 -0.81 21.86 -6.13
CA LEU A 132 0.61 21.52 -5.98
C LEU A 132 1.46 22.10 -7.11
N ARG A 133 0.97 22.06 -8.36
CA ARG A 133 1.64 22.72 -9.50
C ARG A 133 1.70 24.23 -9.31
N ARG A 134 0.58 24.88 -8.98
CA ARG A 134 0.54 26.33 -8.69
C ARG A 134 1.50 26.70 -7.56
N LYS A 135 1.58 25.90 -6.50
CA LYS A 135 2.50 26.12 -5.38
C LYS A 135 3.96 25.91 -5.77
N ALA A 136 4.25 24.93 -6.64
CA ALA A 136 5.58 24.72 -7.19
C ALA A 136 6.00 25.88 -8.12
N ASP A 137 5.10 26.36 -8.96
CA ASP A 137 5.33 27.51 -9.85
C ASP A 137 5.47 28.81 -9.04
N PHE A 138 4.62 29.00 -8.03
CA PHE A 138 4.72 30.10 -7.08
C PHE A 138 6.06 30.05 -6.34
N ASN A 139 6.44 28.91 -5.75
CA ASN A 139 7.74 28.74 -5.12
C ASN A 139 8.89 28.94 -6.12
N ARG A 140 8.75 28.53 -7.38
CA ARG A 140 9.75 28.80 -8.42
C ARG A 140 9.90 30.30 -8.69
N SER A 141 8.81 31.06 -8.56
CA SER A 141 8.82 32.53 -8.66
C SER A 141 9.24 33.25 -7.37
N TYR A 142 8.97 32.68 -6.19
CA TYR A 142 9.20 33.29 -4.86
C TYR A 142 10.53 32.89 -4.21
N VAL A 143 11.14 31.75 -4.57
CA VAL A 143 12.41 31.23 -4.00
C VAL A 143 13.66 31.79 -4.70
N ARG A 144 13.55 32.91 -5.43
CA ARG A 144 14.74 33.72 -5.67
C ARG A 144 14.50 35.11 -5.10
N SER A 145 14.91 35.28 -3.84
CA SER A 145 15.36 36.56 -3.33
C SER A 145 16.18 37.23 -4.43
N ARG A 146 15.65 38.34 -4.97
CA ARG A 146 16.28 39.09 -6.08
C ARG A 146 17.72 39.52 -5.77
N SER A 147 18.13 39.42 -4.50
CA SER A 147 19.46 39.72 -3.97
C SER A 147 20.46 38.57 -3.98
N ALA A 148 20.05 37.31 -4.15
CA ALA A 148 20.98 36.17 -4.13
C ALA A 148 21.41 35.80 -5.56
N PRO A 149 22.71 35.94 -5.92
CA PRO A 149 23.21 35.53 -7.22
C PRO A 149 22.98 34.03 -7.44
N LYS A 150 22.76 33.62 -8.69
CA LYS A 150 22.70 32.19 -9.00
C LYS A 150 24.06 31.59 -8.65
N MET A 151 24.11 30.63 -7.73
CA MET A 151 25.31 29.81 -7.60
C MET A 151 25.59 29.19 -8.97
N GLU A 152 26.72 29.57 -9.54
CA GLU A 152 27.18 28.94 -10.76
C GLU A 152 27.65 27.53 -10.41
N THR A 153 27.31 26.58 -11.27
CA THR A 153 27.80 25.22 -11.13
C THR A 153 29.30 25.25 -11.38
N VAL A 154 30.08 24.95 -10.34
CA VAL A 154 31.55 24.87 -10.43
C VAL A 154 32.00 23.81 -11.45
N HIS A 155 31.17 22.79 -11.65
CA HIS A 155 31.44 21.69 -12.56
C HIS A 155 30.63 21.79 -13.85
N SER A 156 31.26 21.40 -14.97
CA SER A 156 30.56 21.24 -16.24
C SER A 156 29.52 20.12 -16.16
N ARG A 157 28.45 20.24 -16.95
CA ARG A 157 27.39 19.21 -17.03
C ARG A 157 27.95 17.83 -17.36
N ASP A 158 29.01 17.77 -18.17
CA ASP A 158 29.64 16.52 -18.58
C ASP A 158 30.57 15.94 -17.50
N GLU A 159 31.16 16.79 -16.65
CA GLU A 159 31.89 16.36 -15.45
C GLU A 159 30.91 15.73 -14.46
N ILE A 160 29.79 16.40 -14.19
CA ILE A 160 28.74 15.89 -13.29
C ILE A 160 28.24 14.52 -13.78
N ARG A 161 28.04 14.36 -15.09
CA ARG A 161 27.63 13.05 -15.66
C ARG A 161 28.69 11.97 -15.48
N ARG A 162 29.96 12.29 -15.73
CA ARG A 162 31.06 11.35 -15.54
C ARG A 162 31.18 10.93 -14.08
N ASP A 163 31.13 11.88 -13.16
CA ASP A 163 31.19 11.62 -11.73
C ASP A 163 29.99 10.82 -11.22
N LEU A 164 28.78 11.13 -11.70
CA LEU A 164 27.59 10.33 -11.36
C LEU A 164 27.70 8.90 -11.87
N ASN A 165 28.19 8.69 -13.10
CA ASN A 165 28.42 7.34 -13.64
C ASN A 165 29.48 6.60 -12.83
N ARG A 166 30.62 7.24 -12.54
CA ARG A 166 31.69 6.68 -11.71
C ARG A 166 31.18 6.31 -10.32
N PHE A 167 30.43 7.21 -9.68
CA PHE A 167 29.81 6.94 -8.38
C PHE A 167 28.87 5.74 -8.46
N ARG A 168 28.04 5.66 -9.50
CA ARG A 168 27.10 4.55 -9.68
C ARG A 168 27.82 3.22 -9.90
N GLU A 169 28.95 3.22 -10.61
CA GLU A 169 29.78 2.03 -10.83
C GLU A 169 30.49 1.58 -9.54
N ILE A 170 31.12 2.51 -8.81
CA ILE A 170 31.80 2.22 -7.54
C ILE A 170 30.82 1.64 -6.51
N ASN A 171 29.59 2.18 -6.46
CA ASN A 171 28.58 1.75 -5.51
C ASN A 171 27.69 0.61 -6.04
N LYS A 172 27.91 0.10 -7.27
CA LYS A 172 27.06 -0.94 -7.89
C LYS A 172 27.03 -2.24 -7.09
N TYR A 173 28.18 -2.62 -6.53
CA TYR A 173 28.35 -3.86 -5.76
C TYR A 173 28.74 -3.58 -4.31
N LYS A 174 28.57 -2.34 -3.83
CA LYS A 174 28.68 -2.12 -2.39
C LYS A 174 27.54 -2.89 -1.73
N GLU A 175 27.90 -3.78 -0.81
CA GLU A 175 26.90 -4.36 0.07
C GLU A 175 26.19 -3.22 0.80
N ASN A 176 24.87 -3.17 0.65
CA ASN A 176 24.01 -2.34 1.50
C ASN A 176 24.01 -2.96 2.90
N THR A 177 25.13 -2.83 3.61
CA THR A 177 25.24 -3.29 4.98
C THR A 177 24.37 -2.38 5.83
N ILE A 178 23.32 -2.97 6.40
CA ILE A 178 22.41 -2.27 7.30
C ILE A 178 23.24 -1.81 8.49
N SER A 179 23.34 -0.50 8.70
CA SER A 179 24.21 0.09 9.71
C SER A 179 23.40 0.91 10.71
N PRO A 180 23.94 1.15 11.92
CA PRO A 180 23.34 2.05 12.90
C PRO A 180 23.09 3.48 12.40
N GLU A 181 23.97 3.97 11.53
CA GLU A 181 23.91 5.31 10.93
C GLU A 181 22.72 5.44 9.98
N PHE A 182 22.43 4.37 9.24
CA PHE A 182 21.36 4.30 8.26
C PHE A 182 20.46 3.09 8.55
N PRO A 183 19.65 3.15 9.64
CA PRO A 183 18.77 2.06 10.00
C PRO A 183 17.65 1.90 8.96
N PRO A 184 17.08 0.69 8.83
CA PRO A 184 16.05 0.41 7.86
C PRO A 184 14.79 1.23 8.14
N ILE A 185 14.14 1.64 7.06
CA ILE A 185 12.90 2.42 7.10
C ILE A 185 11.74 1.62 7.68
N ALA A 186 10.75 2.34 8.22
CA ALA A 186 9.49 1.72 8.62
C ALA A 186 8.85 1.02 7.42
N GLY A 187 8.46 -0.25 7.60
CA GLY A 187 7.94 -1.10 6.53
C GLY A 187 8.96 -2.08 5.95
N TYR A 188 10.23 -2.02 6.35
CA TYR A 188 11.20 -3.06 6.01
C TYR A 188 10.78 -4.42 6.61
N THR A 189 10.69 -5.44 5.75
CA THR A 189 10.20 -6.79 6.09
C THR A 189 11.33 -7.81 6.30
N GLY A 190 12.59 -7.42 6.03
CA GLY A 190 13.74 -8.28 6.24
C GLY A 190 14.06 -8.51 7.72
N HIS A 191 14.92 -9.50 7.99
CA HIS A 191 15.35 -9.81 9.35
C HIS A 191 16.40 -8.81 9.85
N ILE A 192 16.23 -8.33 11.08
CA ILE A 192 17.24 -7.56 11.81
C ILE A 192 17.56 -8.37 13.07
N PRO A 193 18.82 -8.80 13.27
CA PRO A 193 19.18 -9.61 14.42
C PRO A 193 18.92 -8.81 15.71
N ARG A 194 18.53 -9.51 16.78
CA ARG A 194 18.35 -8.96 18.15
C ARG A 194 17.28 -7.85 18.29
N ILE A 195 16.51 -7.54 17.25
CA ILE A 195 15.40 -6.56 17.33
C ILE A 195 14.13 -7.17 17.92
N LYS A 196 13.86 -8.47 17.69
CA LYS A 196 12.68 -9.14 18.23
C LYS A 196 13.06 -9.79 19.56
N GLY A 197 12.51 -9.27 20.66
CA GLY A 197 12.65 -9.86 22.00
C GLY A 197 13.81 -9.34 22.85
N SER A 198 14.56 -8.32 22.41
CA SER A 198 15.48 -7.62 23.31
C SER A 198 14.80 -6.44 24.00
N GLU A 199 15.19 -6.14 25.23
CA GLU A 199 14.71 -4.98 25.99
C GLU A 199 14.88 -3.67 25.22
N ALA A 200 15.94 -3.54 24.42
CA ALA A 200 16.23 -2.37 23.60
C ALA A 200 15.14 -2.04 22.56
N SER A 201 14.29 -3.02 22.21
CA SER A 201 13.19 -2.90 21.25
C SER A 201 11.83 -2.62 21.90
N LEU A 202 11.70 -2.82 23.21
CA LEU A 202 10.42 -2.66 23.90
C LEU A 202 9.99 -1.20 23.90
N SER A 203 8.72 -0.98 23.51
CA SER A 203 8.07 0.34 23.50
C SER A 203 8.75 1.42 22.65
N GLN A 204 9.61 1.04 21.70
CA GLN A 204 10.29 1.97 20.79
C GLN A 204 9.66 1.95 19.39
N ARG A 205 9.76 3.07 18.68
CA ARG A 205 9.46 3.10 17.23
C ARG A 205 10.45 2.20 16.49
N TYR A 206 9.99 1.59 15.39
CA TYR A 206 10.78 0.63 14.61
C TYR A 206 12.20 1.10 14.28
N HIS A 207 12.34 2.33 13.78
CA HIS A 207 13.66 2.87 13.40
C HIS A 207 14.60 3.04 14.60
N CYS A 208 14.08 3.44 15.77
CA CYS A 208 14.85 3.53 17.02
C CYS A 208 15.30 2.14 17.50
N ALA A 209 14.40 1.16 17.47
CA ALA A 209 14.70 -0.22 17.84
C ALA A 209 15.74 -0.84 16.90
N ALA A 210 15.60 -0.61 15.59
CA ALA A 210 16.54 -1.09 14.58
C ALA A 210 17.92 -0.47 14.74
N LYS A 211 17.99 0.85 14.95
CA LYS A 211 19.25 1.54 15.23
C LYS A 211 19.99 0.94 16.43
N ARG A 212 19.32 0.87 17.60
CA ARG A 212 19.91 0.31 18.82
C ARG A 212 20.33 -1.15 18.66
N GLY A 213 19.51 -1.97 17.99
CA GLY A 213 19.85 -3.37 17.72
C GLY A 213 21.12 -3.52 16.88
N LEU A 214 21.29 -2.67 15.86
CA LEU A 214 22.49 -2.64 15.03
C LEU A 214 23.71 -2.10 15.78
N GLU A 215 23.54 -1.13 16.69
CA GLU A 215 24.63 -0.60 17.53
C GLU A 215 25.20 -1.71 18.43
N LEU A 216 24.33 -2.49 19.07
CA LEU A 216 24.76 -3.62 19.90
C LEU A 216 25.52 -4.68 19.10
N ILE A 217 25.06 -4.97 17.87
CA ILE A 217 25.76 -5.91 16.98
C ILE A 217 27.13 -5.35 16.56
N LYS A 218 27.22 -4.04 16.31
CA LYS A 218 28.48 -3.38 15.97
C LYS A 218 29.48 -3.51 17.12
N MET A 219 29.07 -3.18 18.34
CA MET A 219 29.90 -3.32 19.54
C MET A 219 30.34 -4.79 19.77
N GLU A 220 29.43 -5.74 19.59
CA GLU A 220 29.76 -7.17 19.73
C GLU A 220 30.81 -7.64 18.70
N ARG A 221 30.71 -7.15 17.46
CA ARG A 221 31.69 -7.44 16.40
C ARG A 221 33.05 -6.83 16.72
N GLU A 222 33.08 -5.59 17.18
CA GLU A 222 34.31 -4.89 17.58
C GLU A 222 35.01 -5.63 18.72
N ASN A 223 34.29 -5.97 19.79
CA ASN A 223 34.83 -6.76 20.90
C ASN A 223 35.37 -8.14 20.44
N ARG A 224 34.66 -8.82 19.54
CA ARG A 224 35.13 -10.09 18.99
C ARG A 224 36.41 -9.92 18.18
N GLN A 225 36.51 -8.84 17.40
CA GLN A 225 37.70 -8.54 16.60
C GLN A 225 38.91 -8.20 17.48
N GLU A 226 38.71 -7.45 18.57
CA GLU A 226 39.75 -7.18 19.56
C GLU A 226 40.30 -8.46 20.20
N LEU A 227 39.41 -9.38 20.59
CA LEU A 227 39.81 -10.69 21.14
C LEU A 227 40.59 -11.53 20.13
N GLN A 228 40.17 -11.53 18.86
CA GLN A 228 40.90 -12.21 17.78
C GLN A 228 42.27 -11.60 17.57
N ASN A 229 42.37 -10.27 17.54
CA ASN A 229 43.65 -9.58 17.42
C ASN A 229 44.59 -9.92 18.59
N ALA A 230 44.06 -9.92 19.82
CA ALA A 230 44.82 -10.33 21.00
C ALA A 230 45.32 -11.78 20.89
N ASP A 231 44.47 -12.72 20.49
CA ASP A 231 44.85 -14.14 20.29
C ASP A 231 45.90 -14.30 19.18
N THR A 232 45.78 -13.56 18.07
CA THR A 232 46.81 -13.56 17.01
C THR A 232 48.15 -13.02 17.50
N ASN A 233 48.14 -11.95 18.31
CA ASN A 233 49.36 -11.38 18.90
C ASN A 233 50.01 -12.36 19.87
N ILE A 234 49.23 -13.02 20.74
CA ILE A 234 49.73 -14.05 21.66
C ILE A 234 50.37 -15.21 20.88
N LYS A 235 49.70 -15.70 19.83
CA LYS A 235 50.23 -16.76 18.96
C LYS A 235 51.52 -16.35 18.26
N ALA A 236 51.63 -15.09 17.83
CA ALA A 236 52.85 -14.56 17.20
C ALA A 236 54.03 -14.56 18.19
N ILE A 237 53.83 -14.06 19.42
CA ILE A 237 54.86 -14.04 20.48
C ILE A 237 55.31 -15.47 20.84
N LEU A 238 54.38 -16.40 21.00
CA LEU A 238 54.70 -17.80 21.32
C LEU A 238 55.47 -18.49 20.19
N LYS A 239 55.21 -18.13 18.93
CA LYS A 239 55.92 -18.67 17.76
C LYS A 239 57.38 -18.20 17.68
N GLU A 240 57.68 -16.97 18.12
CA GLU A 240 59.07 -16.49 18.18
C GLU A 240 59.88 -17.19 19.28
N ASN A 241 59.27 -17.42 20.45
CA ASN A 241 59.92 -18.10 21.58
C ASN A 241 60.10 -19.62 21.39
N GLY A 242 59.42 -20.22 20.40
CA GLY A 242 59.56 -21.63 20.01
C GLY A 242 60.83 -21.95 19.21
N LYS A 243 61.56 -20.94 18.71
CA LYS A 243 62.87 -21.12 18.07
C LYS A 243 63.99 -21.15 19.12
N LYS A 244 63.96 -22.09 20.06
CA LYS A 244 65.17 -22.40 20.85
C LYS A 244 66.14 -23.16 19.95
N TYR A 245 67.31 -22.58 19.72
CA TYR A 245 68.44 -23.16 18.99
C TYR A 245 68.66 -24.61 19.41
N SER A 246 68.48 -25.55 18.48
CA SER A 246 68.95 -26.92 18.65
C SER A 246 70.47 -26.89 18.51
N TYR A 247 71.20 -26.88 19.62
CA TYR A 247 72.62 -27.20 19.60
C TYR A 247 72.75 -28.67 19.19
N TRP A 248 73.13 -28.90 17.93
CA TRP A 248 73.63 -30.19 17.48
C TRP A 248 75.00 -30.39 18.10
N ASN A 249 75.09 -31.26 19.10
CA ASN A 249 76.37 -31.77 19.56
C ASN A 249 76.98 -32.61 18.43
N TRP A 250 77.99 -32.07 17.76
CA TRP A 250 78.91 -32.84 16.94
C TRP A 250 79.83 -33.59 17.90
N GLY A 251 79.66 -34.91 17.94
CA GLY A 251 80.62 -35.85 18.53
C GLY A 251 81.79 -36.10 17.60
#